data_AF-A0A097IY45-F1
#
_entry.id   AF-A0A097IY45-F1
#
_cell.length_a   1.000
_cell.length_b   1.000
_cell.length_c   1.000
_cell.angle_alpha   90.00
_cell.angle_beta   90.00
_cell.angle_gamma   90.00
#
_symmetry.space_group_name_H-M   'P 1'
#
loop_
_entity.id
_entity.type
_entity.pdbx_description
1 polymer ?
#
loop_
_entity_poly.entity_id
_entity_poly.type
_entity_poly.pdbx_seq_one_letter_code
_entity_poly.pdbx_strand_id
1 'polypeptide(L)'
;MDKLFIPITPPTEEEIMLIQPNNVTFGQYNISEWQENLLTLISDKLQKHMTREEELPRDLFNMPYVTIRCDEAGGQNNKTKVIKEATDMLSKRFSFRWKHPKIDKEVETIGGSILIAIHNIKGTNQIMLTLNPWAIPFLVYYGVGVGGTRYSKGLALGLRGNYTKRLYKIICSQRDRKEYYYSIQQLRKDLEIPEKHSNNDIDRKILKPAKERIKESGSDVWFDYKLFCKYPVKAGSPKLTRLFSLSTPCILVKKVESSTNNIRLFTDG
;
A
#
# COMPACT_ATOMS: atom_id res chain seq x y z
N MET A 1 32.39 21.25 -0.40
CA MET A 1 32.00 20.48 0.81
C MET A 1 31.21 19.29 0.33
N ASP A 2 31.92 18.19 0.10
CA ASP A 2 31.36 16.95 -0.43
C ASP A 2 30.48 16.30 0.62
N LYS A 3 29.19 16.14 0.30
CA LYS A 3 28.26 15.37 1.12
C LYS A 3 28.72 13.92 1.02
N LEU A 4 29.18 13.34 2.14
CA LEU A 4 29.44 11.91 2.27
C LEU A 4 28.25 11.14 1.68
N PHE A 5 28.47 10.46 0.57
CA PHE A 5 27.54 9.47 0.05
C PHE A 5 27.52 8.32 1.05
N ILE A 6 26.44 8.20 1.82
CA ILE A 6 26.17 7.00 2.61
C ILE A 6 25.50 6.01 1.64
N PRO A 7 26.16 4.92 1.24
CA PRO A 7 25.51 3.88 0.44
C PRO A 7 24.37 3.28 1.26
N ILE A 8 23.16 3.33 0.70
CA ILE A 8 21.97 2.75 1.32
C ILE A 8 22.10 1.23 1.27
N THR A 9 22.08 0.59 2.43
CA THR A 9 21.98 -0.87 2.53
C THR A 9 20.59 -1.30 2.08
N PRO A 10 20.46 -2.34 1.22
CA PRO A 10 19.16 -2.93 0.92
C PRO A 10 18.47 -3.35 2.24
N PRO A 11 17.13 -3.36 2.29
CA PRO A 11 16.40 -3.82 3.48
C PRO A 11 16.93 -5.20 3.88
N THR A 12 17.38 -5.32 5.13
CA THR A 12 17.95 -6.54 5.69
C THR A 12 16.90 -7.64 5.76
N GLU A 13 17.30 -8.92 5.73
CA GLU A 13 16.38 -10.07 5.86
C GLU A 13 15.51 -10.01 7.14
N GLU A 14 15.93 -9.24 8.14
CA GLU A 14 15.17 -8.97 9.37
C GLU A 14 13.93 -8.07 9.15
N GLU A 15 13.85 -7.33 8.05
CA GLU A 15 12.70 -6.50 7.71
C GLU A 15 11.64 -7.33 6.98
N ILE A 16 10.55 -7.67 7.67
CA ILE A 16 9.45 -8.46 7.10
C ILE A 16 8.83 -7.68 5.92
N MET A 17 9.15 -8.11 4.70
CA MET A 17 8.62 -7.56 3.46
C MET A 17 7.32 -8.24 3.08
N LEU A 18 6.27 -7.44 2.87
CA LEU A 18 4.97 -7.91 2.41
C LEU A 18 4.77 -7.58 0.94
N ILE A 19 4.12 -8.51 0.22
CA ILE A 19 3.69 -8.31 -1.15
C ILE A 19 2.18 -8.07 -1.17
N GLN A 20 1.75 -6.92 -1.68
CA GLN A 20 0.34 -6.60 -1.86
C GLN A 20 0.01 -6.44 -3.35
N PRO A 21 -1.09 -7.00 -3.85
CA PRO A 21 -1.51 -6.82 -5.24
C PRO A 21 -1.73 -5.34 -5.57
N ASN A 22 -1.34 -4.91 -6.77
CA ASN A 22 -1.56 -3.52 -7.18
C ASN A 22 -3.04 -3.14 -7.19
N ASN A 23 -3.95 -4.08 -7.43
CA ASN A 23 -5.40 -3.87 -7.32
C ASN A 23 -5.84 -3.43 -5.92
N VAL A 24 -5.12 -3.87 -4.88
CA VAL A 24 -5.34 -3.40 -3.51
C VAL A 24 -4.62 -2.07 -3.31
N THR A 25 -3.37 -1.94 -3.73
CA THR A 25 -2.61 -0.67 -3.57
C THR A 25 -3.33 0.54 -4.17
N PHE A 26 -3.92 0.37 -5.35
CA PHE A 26 -4.68 1.39 -6.07
C PHE A 26 -6.21 1.22 -5.94
N GLY A 27 -6.66 0.31 -5.06
CA GLY A 27 -8.07 0.04 -4.86
C GLY A 27 -8.82 1.22 -4.25
N GLN A 28 -10.08 1.41 -4.61
CA GLN A 28 -10.97 2.38 -3.95
C GLN A 28 -11.59 1.72 -2.72
N TYR A 29 -10.99 1.96 -1.56
CA TYR A 29 -11.59 1.59 -0.28
C TYR A 29 -11.32 2.65 0.78
N ASN A 30 -12.39 3.15 1.40
CA ASN A 30 -12.30 4.00 2.58
C ASN A 30 -11.96 3.15 3.79
N ILE A 31 -10.71 3.16 4.24
CA ILE A 31 -10.33 2.53 5.51
C ILE A 31 -9.56 3.50 6.41
N SER A 32 -9.72 3.31 7.71
CA SER A 32 -8.95 4.03 8.71
C SER A 32 -7.51 3.52 8.76
N GLU A 33 -6.64 4.29 9.39
CA GLU A 33 -5.27 3.91 9.75
C GLU A 33 -5.21 2.55 10.46
N TRP A 34 -6.18 2.27 11.34
CA TRP A 34 -6.24 1.08 12.16
C TRP A 34 -6.71 -0.14 11.37
N GLN A 35 -7.66 0.07 10.47
CA GLN A 35 -8.12 -0.95 9.55
C GLN A 35 -7.02 -1.33 8.54
N GLU A 36 -6.22 -0.36 8.10
CA GLU A 36 -5.05 -0.63 7.26
C GLU A 36 -3.99 -1.45 8.00
N ASN A 37 -3.81 -1.21 9.31
CA ASN A 37 -2.95 -2.05 10.14
C ASN A 37 -3.49 -3.49 10.24
N LEU A 38 -4.79 -3.66 10.44
CA LEU A 38 -5.42 -4.97 10.43
C LEU A 38 -5.23 -5.69 9.10
N LEU A 39 -5.44 -5.02 7.97
CA LEU A 39 -5.19 -5.60 6.63
C LEU A 39 -3.73 -6.00 6.43
N THR A 40 -2.80 -5.19 6.94
CA THR A 40 -1.36 -5.48 6.88
C THR A 40 -1.03 -6.75 7.69
N LEU A 41 -1.60 -6.90 8.89
CA LEU A 41 -1.41 -8.09 9.73
C LEU A 41 -2.09 -9.34 9.18
N ILE A 42 -3.29 -9.19 8.60
CA ILE A 42 -3.98 -10.28 7.88
C ILE A 42 -3.11 -10.73 6.71
N SER A 43 -2.58 -9.79 5.92
CA SER A 43 -1.75 -10.09 4.75
C SER A 43 -0.45 -10.80 5.13
N ASP A 44 0.18 -10.41 6.25
CA ASP A 44 1.34 -11.09 6.82
C ASP A 44 1.04 -12.56 7.13
N LYS A 45 -0.07 -12.83 7.83
CA LYS A 45 -0.49 -14.19 8.18
C LYS A 45 -0.83 -15.03 6.95
N LEU A 46 -1.53 -14.44 5.97
CA LEU A 46 -1.85 -15.12 4.71
C LEU A 46 -0.60 -15.44 3.91
N GLN A 47 0.39 -14.54 3.85
CA GLN A 47 1.63 -14.78 3.10
C GLN A 47 2.49 -15.86 3.76
N LYS A 48 2.63 -15.86 5.09
CA LYS A 48 3.29 -16.94 5.84
C LYS A 48 2.65 -18.31 5.58
N HIS A 49 1.33 -18.33 5.40
CA HIS A 49 0.64 -19.55 4.99
C HIS A 49 0.97 -19.98 3.57
N MET A 50 1.02 -19.04 2.63
CA MET A 50 1.40 -19.35 1.24
C MET A 50 2.85 -19.81 1.12
N THR A 51 3.76 -19.32 1.96
CA THR A 51 5.17 -19.72 2.01
C THR A 51 5.42 -20.97 2.87
N ARG A 52 4.37 -21.56 3.47
CA ARG A 52 4.42 -22.74 4.36
C ARG A 52 5.20 -22.51 5.66
N GLU A 53 5.35 -21.27 6.09
CA GLU A 53 5.95 -20.91 7.38
C GLU A 53 4.98 -21.09 8.55
N GLU A 54 3.68 -20.84 8.32
CA GLU A 54 2.63 -20.94 9.33
C GLU A 54 1.36 -21.52 8.72
N GLU A 55 0.68 -22.45 9.38
CA GLU A 55 -0.63 -22.89 8.89
C GLU A 55 -1.70 -21.83 9.12
N LEU A 56 -2.61 -21.64 8.16
CA LEU A 56 -3.78 -20.79 8.33
C LEU A 56 -4.87 -21.62 9.02
N PRO A 57 -5.16 -21.35 10.30
CA PRO A 57 -6.09 -22.17 11.05
C PRO A 57 -7.52 -22.00 10.52
N ARG A 58 -8.33 -23.03 10.77
CA ARG A 58 -9.72 -23.09 10.35
C ARG A 58 -10.62 -23.44 11.53
N ASP A 59 -11.84 -22.91 11.52
CA ASP A 59 -12.84 -23.23 12.53
C ASP A 59 -13.53 -24.58 12.22
N LEU A 60 -14.51 -24.93 13.05
CA LEU A 60 -15.31 -26.17 12.90
C LEU A 60 -16.09 -26.24 11.58
N PHE A 61 -16.34 -25.09 10.93
CA PHE A 61 -17.02 -24.99 9.64
C PHE A 61 -16.03 -24.83 8.48
N ASN A 62 -14.74 -25.12 8.71
CA ASN A 62 -13.67 -25.02 7.73
C ASN A 62 -13.40 -23.57 7.25
N MET A 63 -13.87 -22.56 7.99
CA MET A 63 -13.66 -21.15 7.68
C MET A 63 -12.28 -20.70 8.17
N PRO A 64 -11.47 -20.05 7.31
CA PRO A 64 -10.15 -19.58 7.71
C PRO A 64 -10.25 -18.40 8.67
N TYR A 65 -9.38 -18.35 9.67
CA TYR A 65 -9.26 -17.20 10.55
C TYR A 65 -7.79 -16.86 10.83
N VAL A 66 -7.55 -15.63 11.28
CA VAL A 66 -6.23 -15.20 11.75
C VAL A 66 -6.31 -14.66 13.18
N THR A 67 -5.30 -14.94 13.99
CA THR A 67 -5.17 -14.39 15.34
C THR A 67 -4.24 -13.18 15.30
N ILE A 68 -4.72 -12.03 15.79
CA ILE A 68 -3.99 -10.77 15.80
C ILE A 68 -3.79 -10.31 17.25
N ARG A 69 -2.56 -9.91 17.58
CA ARG A 69 -2.25 -9.16 18.80
C ARG A 69 -2.64 -7.70 18.61
N CYS A 70 -3.49 -7.16 19.49
CA CYS A 70 -3.99 -5.80 19.34
C CYS A 70 -2.89 -4.74 19.49
N ASP A 71 -1.82 -5.03 20.24
CA ASP A 71 -0.67 -4.12 20.34
C ASP A 71 0.05 -3.94 19.00
N GLU A 72 0.09 -4.96 18.15
CA GLU A 72 0.67 -4.84 16.81
C GLU A 72 -0.19 -3.97 15.89
N ALA A 73 -1.52 -4.02 16.06
CA ALA A 73 -2.45 -3.26 15.23
C ALA A 73 -2.58 -1.79 15.66
N GLY A 74 -2.39 -1.50 16.95
CA GLY A 74 -2.80 -0.23 17.55
C GLY A 74 -1.92 0.31 18.66
N GLY A 75 -0.82 -0.35 19.01
CA GLY A 75 -0.03 -0.05 20.20
C GLY A 75 -0.72 -0.50 21.50
N GLN A 76 -0.02 -0.30 22.61
CA GLN A 76 -0.42 -0.81 23.93
C GLN A 76 -1.79 -0.29 24.38
N ASN A 77 -2.55 -1.15 25.06
CA ASN A 77 -3.83 -0.84 25.71
C ASN A 77 -4.97 -0.37 24.79
N ASN A 78 -4.87 -0.65 23.48
CA ASN A 78 -5.87 -0.20 22.51
C ASN A 78 -6.85 -1.28 22.03
N LYS A 79 -6.93 -2.42 22.72
CA LYS A 79 -7.78 -3.57 22.31
C LYS A 79 -9.22 -3.18 21.97
N THR A 80 -9.87 -2.35 22.79
CA THR A 80 -11.25 -1.89 22.55
C THR A 80 -11.39 -1.14 21.22
N LYS A 81 -10.41 -0.29 20.89
CA LYS A 81 -10.39 0.44 19.64
C LYS A 81 -10.11 -0.48 18.45
N VAL A 82 -9.18 -1.43 18.58
CA VAL A 82 -8.92 -2.44 17.54
C VAL A 82 -10.19 -3.26 17.25
N ILE A 83 -10.93 -3.68 18.28
CA ILE A 83 -12.20 -4.40 18.11
C ILE A 83 -13.21 -3.52 17.38
N LYS A 84 -13.37 -2.25 17.78
CA LYS A 84 -14.28 -1.32 17.10
C LYS A 84 -13.95 -1.18 15.61
N GLU A 85 -12.67 -0.95 15.29
CA GLU A 85 -12.22 -0.76 13.91
C GLU A 85 -12.39 -2.03 13.08
N ALA A 86 -12.17 -3.21 13.67
CA ALA A 86 -12.47 -4.50 13.03
C ALA A 86 -13.98 -4.67 12.80
N THR A 87 -14.83 -4.31 13.77
CA THR A 87 -16.29 -4.35 13.62
C THR A 87 -16.75 -3.46 12.48
N ASP A 88 -16.17 -2.26 12.36
CA ASP A 88 -16.45 -1.33 11.26
C ASP A 88 -16.01 -1.89 9.87
N MET A 89 -15.15 -2.91 9.82
CA MET A 89 -14.79 -3.60 8.56
C MET A 89 -15.81 -4.67 8.14
N LEU A 90 -16.69 -5.13 9.04
CA LEU A 90 -17.72 -6.13 8.72
C LEU A 90 -18.76 -5.63 7.71
N SER A 91 -18.85 -4.31 7.50
CA SER A 91 -19.76 -3.70 6.52
C SER A 91 -19.06 -3.20 5.24
N LYS A 92 -17.72 -3.31 5.16
CA LYS A 92 -16.95 -2.75 4.05
C LYS A 92 -16.82 -3.74 2.90
N ARG A 93 -17.54 -3.46 1.81
CA ARG A 93 -17.44 -4.24 0.57
C ARG A 93 -16.07 -4.08 -0.06
N PHE A 94 -15.61 -5.15 -0.71
CA PHE A 94 -14.44 -5.11 -1.58
C PHE A 94 -14.84 -5.48 -3.01
N SER A 95 -14.09 -4.99 -3.98
CA SER A 95 -14.21 -5.45 -5.36
C SER A 95 -12.83 -5.62 -5.98
N PHE A 96 -12.73 -6.58 -6.89
CA PHE A 96 -11.49 -6.80 -7.63
C PHE A 96 -11.75 -7.42 -8.99
N ARG A 97 -10.84 -7.13 -9.92
CA ARG A 97 -10.85 -7.70 -11.26
C ARG A 97 -9.76 -8.76 -11.38
N TRP A 98 -10.09 -9.83 -12.08
CA TRP A 98 -9.17 -10.92 -12.38
C TRP A 98 -9.53 -11.55 -13.73
N LYS A 99 -8.57 -12.22 -14.37
CA LYS A 99 -8.80 -12.93 -15.64
C LYS A 99 -9.15 -14.38 -15.34
N HIS A 100 -10.31 -14.85 -15.78
CA HIS A 100 -10.72 -16.22 -15.50
C HIS A 100 -9.89 -17.21 -16.34
N PRO A 101 -9.20 -18.18 -15.73
CA PRO A 101 -8.18 -18.97 -16.41
C PRO A 101 -8.71 -19.83 -17.55
N LYS A 102 -9.98 -20.26 -17.48
CA LYS A 102 -10.59 -21.13 -18.50
C LYS A 102 -11.33 -20.41 -19.63
N ILE A 103 -11.90 -19.23 -19.37
CA ILE A 103 -12.75 -18.52 -20.35
C ILE A 103 -12.05 -17.28 -20.93
N ASP A 104 -10.85 -16.96 -20.43
CA ASP A 104 -10.01 -15.84 -20.84
C ASP A 104 -10.67 -14.45 -20.79
N LYS A 105 -11.78 -14.33 -20.05
CA LYS A 105 -12.49 -13.06 -19.85
C LYS A 105 -12.09 -12.40 -18.55
N GLU A 106 -12.12 -11.06 -18.55
CA GLU A 106 -12.09 -10.30 -17.31
C GLU A 106 -13.37 -10.56 -16.51
N VAL A 107 -13.21 -10.83 -15.23
CA VAL A 107 -14.27 -11.00 -14.26
C VAL A 107 -14.11 -9.93 -13.20
N GLU A 108 -15.21 -9.23 -12.93
CA GLU A 108 -15.33 -8.38 -11.76
C GLU A 108 -16.03 -9.16 -10.65
N THR A 109 -15.38 -9.27 -9.51
CA THR A 109 -15.96 -9.84 -8.31
C THR A 109 -16.30 -8.72 -7.34
N ILE A 110 -17.56 -8.64 -6.94
CA ILE A 110 -18.03 -7.77 -5.87
C ILE A 110 -18.30 -8.65 -4.65
N GLY A 111 -17.41 -8.55 -3.67
CA GLY A 111 -17.51 -9.28 -2.43
C GLY A 111 -18.31 -8.53 -1.36
N GLY A 112 -18.74 -9.28 -0.34
CA GLY A 112 -19.17 -8.72 0.93
C GLY A 112 -17.97 -8.12 1.68
N SER A 113 -17.91 -8.29 2.99
CA SER A 113 -16.79 -7.84 3.81
C SER A 113 -15.58 -8.77 3.74
N ILE A 114 -14.40 -8.21 4.00
CA ILE A 114 -13.15 -8.99 4.17
C ILE A 114 -13.24 -9.91 5.39
N LEU A 115 -13.92 -9.43 6.43
CA LEU A 115 -14.16 -10.15 7.68
C LEU A 115 -15.59 -10.65 7.75
N ILE A 116 -15.80 -11.87 8.24
CA ILE A 116 -17.12 -12.45 8.48
C ILE A 116 -17.49 -12.35 9.97
N ALA A 117 -16.54 -12.63 10.85
CA ALA A 117 -16.75 -12.64 12.28
C ALA A 117 -15.49 -12.18 13.03
N ILE A 118 -15.70 -11.72 14.27
CA ILE A 118 -14.65 -11.26 15.17
C ILE A 118 -14.84 -11.97 16.51
N HIS A 119 -13.82 -12.67 16.97
CA HIS A 119 -13.82 -13.34 18.27
C HIS A 119 -12.85 -12.61 19.20
N ASN A 120 -13.38 -11.98 20.24
CA ASN A 120 -12.57 -11.37 21.29
C ASN A 120 -12.13 -12.43 22.29
N ILE A 121 -10.85 -12.78 22.31
CA ILE A 121 -10.29 -13.69 23.31
C ILE A 121 -10.19 -12.94 24.64
N LYS A 122 -11.18 -13.14 25.53
CA LYS A 122 -11.26 -12.46 26.83
C LYS A 122 -10.03 -12.77 27.69
N GLY A 123 -9.61 -11.81 28.51
CA GLY A 123 -8.42 -11.95 29.37
C GLY A 123 -7.07 -11.90 28.64
N THR A 124 -7.05 -11.78 27.31
CA THR A 124 -5.82 -11.67 26.52
C THR A 124 -5.78 -10.38 25.71
N ASN A 125 -4.65 -10.10 25.06
CA ASN A 125 -4.53 -9.00 24.10
C ASN A 125 -4.73 -9.44 22.63
N GLN A 126 -5.51 -10.50 22.41
CA GLN A 126 -5.72 -11.08 21.09
C GLN A 126 -7.17 -11.03 20.65
N ILE A 127 -7.37 -10.97 19.33
CA ILE A 127 -8.63 -11.16 18.65
C ILE A 127 -8.44 -12.15 17.50
N MET A 128 -9.46 -12.95 17.20
CA MET A 128 -9.49 -13.80 16.01
C MET A 128 -10.42 -13.16 14.98
N LEU A 129 -9.96 -13.09 13.74
CA LEU A 129 -10.69 -12.54 12.62
C LEU A 129 -10.99 -13.64 11.61
N THR A 130 -12.26 -14.00 11.47
CA THR A 130 -12.70 -14.97 10.46
C THR A 130 -12.74 -14.28 9.10
N LEU A 131 -11.98 -14.81 8.16
CA LEU A 131 -11.80 -14.22 6.84
C LEU A 131 -12.87 -14.72 5.87
N ASN A 132 -13.30 -13.84 4.98
CA ASN A 132 -14.06 -14.22 3.81
C ASN A 132 -13.13 -14.91 2.79
N PRO A 133 -13.36 -16.17 2.40
CA PRO A 133 -12.51 -16.87 1.43
C PRO A 133 -12.40 -16.13 0.09
N TRP A 134 -13.44 -15.40 -0.33
CA TRP A 134 -13.41 -14.58 -1.55
C TRP A 134 -12.54 -13.33 -1.43
N ALA A 135 -12.24 -12.88 -0.22
CA ALA A 135 -11.33 -11.76 0.03
C ALA A 135 -9.85 -12.17 0.01
N ILE A 136 -9.54 -13.46 0.19
CA ILE A 136 -8.14 -13.92 0.20
C ILE A 136 -7.48 -13.62 -1.16
N PRO A 137 -8.04 -14.01 -2.32
CA PRO A 137 -7.45 -13.64 -3.62
C PRO A 137 -7.30 -12.13 -3.78
N PHE A 138 -8.26 -11.33 -3.30
CA PHE A 138 -8.13 -9.87 -3.33
C PHE A 138 -6.86 -9.40 -2.60
N LEU A 139 -6.56 -9.95 -1.42
CA LEU A 139 -5.45 -9.51 -0.58
C LEU A 139 -4.07 -10.03 -1.01
N VAL A 140 -3.98 -11.22 -1.62
CA VAL A 140 -2.69 -11.89 -1.90
C VAL A 140 -2.45 -12.31 -3.34
N TYR A 141 -3.40 -12.14 -4.26
CA TYR A 141 -3.18 -12.55 -5.65
C TYR A 141 -2.31 -11.54 -6.42
N TYR A 142 -1.02 -11.85 -6.56
CA TYR A 142 -0.08 -11.12 -7.40
C TYR A 142 0.46 -12.06 -8.50
N GLY A 143 -0.13 -12.00 -9.69
CA GLY A 143 0.22 -12.86 -10.83
C GLY A 143 0.58 -12.07 -12.10
N VAL A 144 0.78 -12.80 -13.21
CA VAL A 144 1.09 -12.22 -14.52
C VAL A 144 0.05 -11.15 -14.88
N GLY A 145 0.49 -9.92 -15.10
CA GLY A 145 -0.35 -8.78 -15.48
C GLY A 145 -0.98 -7.99 -14.32
N VAL A 146 -0.90 -8.45 -13.07
CA VAL A 146 -1.40 -7.70 -11.88
C VAL A 146 -0.29 -6.90 -11.22
N GLY A 147 0.90 -7.48 -11.12
CA GLY A 147 2.03 -6.90 -10.40
C GLY A 147 1.85 -6.90 -8.88
N GLY A 148 2.93 -6.62 -8.15
CA GLY A 148 2.95 -6.62 -6.68
C GLY A 148 3.69 -5.41 -6.13
N THR A 149 3.11 -4.80 -5.12
CA THR A 149 3.70 -3.74 -4.30
C THR A 149 4.44 -4.39 -3.14
N ARG A 150 5.76 -4.20 -3.06
CA ARG A 150 6.59 -4.67 -1.94
C ARG A 150 6.79 -3.56 -0.93
N TYR A 151 6.50 -3.81 0.34
CA TYR A 151 6.71 -2.82 1.41
C TYR A 151 7.06 -3.48 2.75
N SER A 152 7.76 -2.73 3.61
CA SER A 152 8.07 -3.16 4.97
C SER A 152 6.84 -3.17 5.87
N LYS A 153 6.58 -4.30 6.54
CA LYS A 153 5.52 -4.45 7.54
C LYS A 153 5.70 -3.44 8.68
N GLY A 154 6.91 -3.33 9.23
CA GLY A 154 7.20 -2.46 10.37
C GLY A 154 6.91 -0.99 10.06
N LEU A 155 7.40 -0.51 8.92
CA LEU A 155 7.14 0.85 8.45
C LEU A 155 5.65 1.08 8.16
N ALA A 156 5.00 0.13 7.48
CA ALA A 156 3.58 0.22 7.17
C ALA A 156 2.72 0.35 8.44
N LEU A 157 3.03 -0.40 9.50
CA LEU A 157 2.33 -0.33 10.79
C LEU A 157 2.65 0.97 11.56
N GLY A 158 3.91 1.42 11.54
CA GLY A 158 4.37 2.59 12.29
C GLY A 158 3.94 3.94 11.72
N LEU A 159 3.69 4.05 10.41
CA LEU A 159 3.26 5.29 9.78
C LEU A 159 1.89 5.77 10.30
N ARG A 160 1.74 7.07 10.54
CA ARG A 160 0.47 7.68 10.98
C ARG A 160 -0.23 8.43 9.85
N GLY A 161 -1.55 8.36 9.83
CA GLY A 161 -2.47 9.00 8.89
C GLY A 161 -2.92 8.06 7.76
N ASN A 162 -4.23 8.03 7.51
CA ASN A 162 -4.86 7.18 6.48
C ASN A 162 -4.20 7.39 5.11
N TYR A 163 -4.12 8.64 4.65
CA TYR A 163 -3.51 8.96 3.35
C TYR A 163 -2.01 8.66 3.32
N THR A 164 -1.29 8.86 4.43
CA THR A 164 0.16 8.59 4.50
C THR A 164 0.45 7.12 4.26
N LYS A 165 -0.25 6.21 4.93
CA LYS A 165 -0.06 4.76 4.74
C LYS A 165 -0.34 4.33 3.30
N ARG A 166 -1.42 4.86 2.71
CA ARG A 166 -1.78 4.57 1.32
C ARG A 166 -0.78 5.14 0.32
N LEU A 167 -0.34 6.39 0.51
CA LEU A 167 0.70 7.02 -0.31
C LEU A 167 2.02 6.26 -0.21
N TYR A 168 2.43 5.83 0.98
CA TYR A 168 3.61 5.00 1.16
C TYR A 168 3.55 3.75 0.28
N LYS A 169 2.46 2.97 0.34
CA LYS A 169 2.28 1.78 -0.51
C LYS A 169 2.29 2.13 -2.01
N ILE A 170 1.65 3.23 -2.42
CA ILE A 170 1.68 3.69 -3.82
C ILE A 170 3.13 3.98 -4.24
N ILE A 171 3.92 4.69 -3.44
CA ILE A 171 5.31 5.03 -3.79
C ILE A 171 6.17 3.76 -3.82
N CYS A 172 5.98 2.83 -2.88
CA CYS A 172 6.63 1.52 -2.90
C CYS A 172 6.37 0.77 -4.21
N SER A 173 5.15 0.85 -4.77
CA SER A 173 4.81 0.23 -6.06
C SER A 173 5.54 0.85 -7.25
N GLN A 174 6.08 2.07 -7.09
CA GLN A 174 6.79 2.83 -8.11
C GLN A 174 8.29 2.99 -7.78
N ARG A 175 8.83 2.18 -6.85
CA ARG A 175 10.23 2.21 -6.38
C ARG A 175 11.25 2.22 -7.52
N ASP A 176 10.98 1.51 -8.60
CA ASP A 176 11.92 1.36 -9.72
C ASP A 176 11.86 2.53 -10.73
N ARG A 177 10.98 3.51 -10.51
CA ARG A 177 10.80 4.67 -11.39
C ARG A 177 11.43 5.93 -10.80
N LYS A 178 12.29 6.57 -11.61
CA LYS A 178 12.86 7.89 -11.29
C LYS A 178 11.79 8.98 -11.18
N GLU A 179 10.76 8.87 -12.00
CA GLU A 179 9.63 9.79 -12.01
C GLU A 179 8.34 9.00 -12.23
N TYR A 180 7.30 9.41 -11.53
CA TYR A 180 5.95 8.88 -11.72
C TYR A 180 4.95 10.03 -11.79
N TYR A 181 4.23 10.09 -12.90
CA TYR A 181 3.19 11.09 -13.14
C TYR A 181 1.87 10.59 -12.60
N TYR A 182 1.25 11.36 -11.70
CA TYR A 182 0.02 10.95 -11.05
C TYR A 182 -1.06 12.02 -11.21
N SER A 183 -2.11 11.75 -11.98
CA SER A 183 -3.12 12.79 -12.18
C SER A 183 -3.84 13.13 -10.87
N ILE A 184 -4.19 14.41 -10.63
CA ILE A 184 -4.92 14.79 -9.41
C ILE A 184 -6.27 14.07 -9.31
N GLN A 185 -6.90 13.80 -10.45
CA GLN A 185 -8.14 13.04 -10.56
C GLN A 185 -7.94 11.59 -10.13
N GLN A 186 -6.85 10.96 -10.60
CA GLN A 186 -6.51 9.60 -10.20
C GLN A 186 -6.14 9.54 -8.71
N LEU A 187 -5.35 10.50 -8.20
CA LEU A 187 -5.03 10.58 -6.77
C LEU A 187 -6.29 10.71 -5.91
N ARG A 188 -7.24 11.56 -6.31
CA ARG A 188 -8.53 11.70 -5.63
C ARG A 188 -9.32 10.41 -5.63
N LYS A 189 -9.39 9.75 -6.79
CA LYS A 189 -10.08 8.47 -6.94
C LYS A 189 -9.45 7.41 -6.04
N ASP A 190 -8.16 7.20 -6.18
CA ASP A 190 -7.48 6.10 -5.49
C ASP A 190 -7.47 6.31 -3.99
N LEU A 191 -7.23 7.54 -3.49
CA LEU A 191 -7.27 7.86 -2.06
C LEU A 191 -8.66 8.18 -1.52
N GLU A 192 -9.69 8.21 -2.35
CA GLU A 192 -11.06 8.65 -2.01
C GLU A 192 -11.12 10.04 -1.34
N ILE A 193 -10.34 10.99 -1.87
CA ILE A 193 -10.30 12.37 -1.35
C ILE A 193 -11.60 13.09 -1.74
N PRO A 194 -12.36 13.64 -0.77
CA PRO A 194 -13.61 14.35 -1.06
C PRO A 194 -13.42 15.52 -2.03
N GLU A 195 -14.35 15.69 -2.97
CA GLU A 195 -14.33 16.77 -3.98
C GLU A 195 -14.28 18.18 -3.35
N LYS A 196 -14.79 18.34 -2.12
CA LYS A 196 -14.72 19.60 -1.36
C LYS A 196 -13.29 20.06 -1.03
N HIS A 197 -12.31 19.15 -1.01
CA HIS A 197 -10.92 19.56 -0.79
C HIS A 197 -10.41 20.27 -2.04
N SER A 198 -9.89 21.49 -1.92
CA SER A 198 -9.20 22.14 -3.03
C SER A 198 -7.84 21.48 -3.33
N ASN A 199 -7.22 21.81 -4.47
CA ASN A 199 -5.86 21.33 -4.75
C ASN A 199 -4.85 21.84 -3.70
N ASN A 200 -5.08 23.02 -3.13
CA ASN A 200 -4.29 23.56 -2.03
C ASN A 200 -4.51 22.78 -0.72
N ASP A 201 -5.73 22.31 -0.46
CA ASP A 201 -5.99 21.42 0.68
C ASP A 201 -5.29 20.08 0.53
N ILE A 202 -5.28 19.50 -0.68
CA ILE A 202 -4.54 18.26 -0.95
C ILE A 202 -3.05 18.47 -0.68
N ASP A 203 -2.47 19.57 -1.17
CA ASP A 203 -1.07 19.90 -0.90
C ASP A 203 -0.77 20.01 0.60
N ARG A 204 -1.50 20.90 1.30
CA ARG A 204 -1.21 21.24 2.70
C ARG A 204 -1.59 20.16 3.70
N LYS A 205 -2.68 19.43 3.47
CA LYS A 205 -3.26 18.49 4.46
C LYS A 205 -2.92 17.03 4.16
N ILE A 206 -2.50 16.71 2.94
CA ILE A 206 -2.25 15.32 2.52
C ILE A 206 -0.80 15.13 2.08
N LEU A 207 -0.34 15.86 1.07
CA LEU A 207 0.96 15.61 0.44
C LEU A 207 2.14 16.01 1.33
N LYS A 208 2.14 17.25 1.89
CA LYS A 208 3.21 17.71 2.79
C LYS A 208 3.33 16.83 4.04
N PRO A 209 2.23 16.55 4.79
CA PRO A 209 2.32 15.70 5.96
C PRO A 209 2.73 14.26 5.64
N ALA A 210 2.27 13.69 4.52
CA ALA A 210 2.67 12.34 4.13
C ALA A 210 4.16 12.27 3.76
N LYS A 211 4.66 13.27 3.02
CA LYS A 211 6.07 13.39 2.66
C LYS A 211 6.96 13.44 3.90
N GLU A 212 6.66 14.35 4.83
CA GLU A 212 7.43 14.53 6.07
C GLU A 212 7.44 13.23 6.88
N ARG A 213 6.28 12.64 7.13
CA ARG A 213 6.16 11.40 7.93
C ARG A 213 6.88 10.21 7.32
N ILE A 214 6.83 10.02 6.01
CA ILE A 214 7.52 8.92 5.33
C ILE A 214 9.03 9.14 5.36
N LYS A 215 9.48 10.40 5.21
CA LYS A 215 10.90 10.74 5.28
C LYS A 215 11.46 10.57 6.70
N GLU A 216 10.68 10.95 7.71
CA GLU A 216 11.04 10.82 9.14
C GLU A 216 10.95 9.39 9.65
N SER A 217 10.20 8.49 8.99
CA SER A 217 10.05 7.11 9.44
C SER A 217 11.27 6.24 9.20
N GLY A 218 12.33 6.77 8.57
CA GLY A 218 13.52 5.99 8.19
C GLY A 218 13.27 5.04 7.01
N SER A 219 12.20 5.28 6.24
CA SER A 219 11.88 4.50 5.04
C SER A 219 12.94 4.66 3.97
N ASP A 220 13.34 3.56 3.32
CA ASP A 220 14.21 3.54 2.15
C ASP A 220 13.57 4.24 0.94
N VAL A 221 12.24 4.26 0.92
CA VAL A 221 11.42 4.92 -0.09
C VAL A 221 10.80 6.18 0.50
N TRP A 222 11.05 7.31 -0.16
CA TRP A 222 10.41 8.58 0.10
C TRP A 222 10.19 9.31 -1.24
N PHE A 223 9.49 10.44 -1.19
CA PHE A 223 9.16 11.20 -2.40
C PHE A 223 9.34 12.70 -2.23
N ASP A 224 9.84 13.35 -3.27
CA ASP A 224 9.54 14.75 -3.54
C ASP A 224 8.38 14.84 -4.53
N TYR A 225 7.80 16.03 -4.64
CA TYR A 225 6.79 16.30 -5.65
C TYR A 225 6.82 17.75 -6.10
N LYS A 226 6.34 17.98 -7.33
CA LYS A 226 6.11 19.31 -7.88
C LYS A 226 4.70 19.41 -8.44
N LEU A 227 4.03 20.51 -8.11
CA LEU A 227 2.77 20.86 -8.73
C LEU A 227 2.99 21.63 -10.05
N PHE A 228 2.45 21.13 -11.17
CA PHE A 228 2.50 21.83 -12.47
C PHE A 228 1.18 21.64 -13.24
N CYS A 229 1.08 22.17 -14.47
CA CYS A 229 -0.06 21.97 -15.36
C CYS A 229 0.47 21.56 -16.74
N LYS A 230 0.06 20.41 -17.26
CA LYS A 230 0.60 19.89 -18.53
C LYS A 230 0.10 20.64 -19.77
N TYR A 231 -1.07 21.29 -19.67
CA TYR A 231 -1.70 22.06 -20.75
C TYR A 231 -2.15 23.42 -20.22
N PRO A 232 -1.35 24.49 -20.36
CA PRO A 232 -1.78 25.84 -20.00
C PRO A 232 -2.85 26.33 -20.99
N VAL A 233 -4.07 26.59 -20.52
CA VAL A 233 -5.10 27.25 -21.33
C VAL A 233 -4.74 28.73 -21.42
N LYS A 234 -4.46 29.23 -22.62
CA LYS A 234 -4.30 30.68 -22.87
C LYS A 234 -5.68 31.34 -22.78
N ALA A 235 -5.85 32.20 -21.77
CA ALA A 235 -7.05 33.00 -21.46
C ALA A 235 -8.28 32.23 -20.94
N GLY A 236 -8.71 32.57 -19.71
CA GLY A 236 -9.88 31.99 -19.03
C GLY A 236 -9.52 31.01 -17.91
N SER A 237 -10.25 31.11 -16.79
CA SER A 237 -9.96 30.47 -15.49
C SER A 237 -9.33 29.07 -15.57
N PRO A 238 -8.25 28.79 -14.81
CA PRO A 238 -7.43 27.61 -15.02
C PRO A 238 -8.21 26.33 -14.72
N LYS A 239 -8.51 25.54 -15.75
CA LYS A 239 -8.78 24.09 -15.59
C LYS A 239 -7.45 23.40 -15.29
N LEU A 240 -6.98 23.53 -14.05
CA LEU A 240 -5.73 22.98 -13.54
C LEU A 240 -5.67 21.47 -13.80
N THR A 241 -4.82 21.05 -14.73
CA THR A 241 -4.65 19.65 -15.13
C THR A 241 -3.22 19.20 -14.82
N ARG A 242 -3.08 18.49 -13.68
CA ARG A 242 -2.14 17.37 -13.39
C ARG A 242 -0.71 17.66 -12.93
N LEU A 243 -0.20 16.75 -12.09
CA LEU A 243 0.79 16.96 -11.04
C LEU A 243 1.76 15.75 -10.87
N PHE A 244 2.89 15.94 -10.18
CA PHE A 244 3.90 14.99 -9.65
C PHE A 244 5.03 14.54 -10.58
N SER A 245 6.27 14.68 -10.09
CA SER A 245 7.41 13.80 -10.34
C SER A 245 7.78 13.24 -8.97
N LEU A 246 7.51 11.95 -8.74
CA LEU A 246 8.03 11.23 -7.57
C LEU A 246 9.50 10.90 -7.86
N SER A 247 10.44 11.69 -7.34
CA SER A 247 11.84 11.25 -7.31
C SER A 247 11.98 10.25 -6.17
N THR A 248 11.87 8.97 -6.50
CA THR A 248 12.47 7.94 -5.64
C THR A 248 13.99 8.04 -5.82
N PRO A 249 14.81 7.87 -4.77
CA PRO A 249 16.22 7.60 -4.98
C PRO A 249 16.31 6.26 -5.73
N CYS A 250 16.39 6.31 -7.06
CA CYS A 250 16.59 5.10 -7.85
C CYS A 250 17.88 4.44 -7.40
N ILE A 251 17.75 3.24 -6.84
CA ILE A 251 18.85 2.30 -6.75
C ILE A 251 19.18 1.91 -8.19
N LEU A 252 20.28 2.43 -8.71
CA LEU A 252 20.95 1.81 -9.85
C LEU A 252 21.43 0.45 -9.37
N VAL A 253 20.59 -0.58 -9.49
CA VAL A 253 21.08 -1.96 -9.48
C VAL A 253 21.94 -2.06 -10.73
N LYS A 254 23.27 -2.06 -10.56
CA LYS A 254 24.19 -2.45 -11.62
C LYS A 254 23.74 -3.84 -12.07
N LYS A 255 23.14 -3.90 -13.25
CA LYS A 255 22.99 -5.14 -13.99
C LYS A 255 24.42 -5.65 -14.21
N VAL A 256 24.82 -6.66 -13.45
CA VAL A 256 26.00 -7.45 -13.81
C VAL A 256 25.53 -8.32 -14.96
N GLU A 257 25.63 -7.79 -16.17
CA GLU A 257 25.53 -8.57 -17.38
C GLU A 257 26.83 -8.47 -18.16
N SER A 258 27.36 -9.67 -18.35
CA SER A 258 28.51 -10.05 -19.13
C SER A 258 28.54 -9.42 -20.51
N SER A 259 29.74 -8.92 -20.85
CA SER A 259 30.38 -8.97 -22.15
C SER A 259 29.57 -8.58 -23.40
N THR A 260 30.13 -7.55 -24.06
CA THR A 260 30.09 -7.19 -25.48
C THR A 260 29.11 -6.12 -25.96
N ASN A 261 29.74 -4.97 -26.23
CA ASN A 261 29.61 -4.08 -27.38
C ASN A 261 28.56 -2.94 -27.35
N ASN A 262 29.14 -1.77 -27.04
CA ASN A 262 28.88 -0.43 -27.60
C ASN A 262 27.59 0.31 -27.22
N ILE A 263 27.70 1.15 -26.18
CA ILE A 263 26.87 2.36 -26.05
C ILE A 263 27.76 3.54 -25.62
N ARG A 264 27.75 4.60 -26.44
CA ARG A 264 28.35 5.91 -26.14
C ARG A 264 27.56 6.59 -25.02
N LEU A 265 28.28 7.04 -24.00
CA LEU A 265 27.80 7.94 -22.95
C LEU A 265 28.09 9.38 -23.36
N PHE A 266 27.10 10.27 -23.20
CA PHE A 266 27.38 11.68 -22.97
C PHE A 266 26.76 12.06 -21.63
N THR A 267 27.62 12.53 -20.73
CA THR A 267 27.30 13.22 -19.48
C THR A 267 27.24 14.72 -19.75
N ASP A 268 26.26 15.34 -19.12
CA ASP A 268 26.18 16.73 -18.67
C ASP A 268 26.25 17.89 -19.68
N GLY A 269 25.20 18.71 -19.59
CA GLY A 269 25.19 20.15 -19.83
C GLY A 269 24.28 20.80 -18.81
#